data_AF-A0A0F5IDK0-F1
#
_entry.id   AF-A0A0F5IDK0-F1
#
_cell.length_a   1.000
_cell.length_b   1.000
_cell.length_c   1.000
_cell.angle_alpha   90.00
_cell.angle_beta   90.00
_cell.angle_gamma   90.00
#
_symmetry.space_group_name_H-M   'P 1'
#
loop_
_entity.id
_entity.type
_entity.pdbx_description
1 polymer ?
#
loop_
_entity_poly.entity_id
_entity_poly.type
_entity_poly.pdbx_seq_one_letter_code
_entity_poly.pdbx_strand_id
1 'polypeptide(L)'
;MKRLVFFLLFALLVAAGTRLSMADSINMAEPQEAAGPHKVTVILQERQPDGQVASASHIETIWAMEDFWAAYQDYRLVDMNEETIIFEKKEQH
;
A
#
# COMPACT_ATOMS: atom_id res chain seq x y z
N MET A 1 20.39 2.93 -40.26
CA MET A 1 19.23 3.56 -40.94
C MET A 1 17.89 2.85 -40.69
N LYS A 2 17.69 2.15 -39.56
CA LYS A 2 16.43 1.44 -39.24
C LYS A 2 15.72 1.94 -37.95
N ARG A 3 16.29 2.94 -37.27
CA ARG A 3 15.71 3.56 -36.05
C ARG A 3 14.95 4.87 -36.33
N LEU A 4 15.14 5.47 -37.52
CA LEU A 4 14.55 6.76 -37.90
C LEU A 4 13.11 6.62 -38.44
N VAL A 5 12.79 5.47 -39.04
CA VAL A 5 11.45 5.19 -39.63
C VAL A 5 10.40 4.91 -38.54
N PHE A 6 10.80 4.33 -37.41
CA PHE A 6 9.91 4.09 -36.27
C PHE A 6 9.43 5.39 -35.60
N PHE A 7 10.28 6.43 -35.57
CA PHE A 7 9.90 7.72 -35.01
C PHE A 7 8.93 8.52 -35.91
N LEU A 8 9.04 8.36 -37.24
CA LEU A 8 8.16 9.04 -38.19
C LEU A 8 6.75 8.42 -38.29
N LEU A 9 6.60 7.12 -37.99
CA LEU A 9 5.28 6.49 -37.93
C LEU A 9 4.52 6.82 -36.64
N PHE A 10 5.23 7.11 -35.54
CA PHE A 10 4.62 7.53 -34.28
C PHE A 10 4.16 8.99 -34.32
N ALA A 11 4.87 9.86 -35.07
CA ALA A 11 4.50 11.26 -35.23
C ALA A 11 3.21 11.46 -36.07
N LEU A 12 2.87 10.52 -36.96
CA LEU A 12 1.69 10.65 -37.82
C LEU A 12 0.37 10.27 -37.12
N LEU A 13 0.43 9.60 -35.96
CA LEU A 13 -0.76 9.20 -35.19
C LEU A 13 -1.25 10.30 -34.22
N VAL A 14 -0.43 11.34 -34.00
CA VAL A 14 -0.73 12.44 -33.05
C VAL A 14 -1.57 13.57 -33.70
N ALA A 15 -1.64 13.64 -35.04
CA ALA A 15 -2.23 14.78 -35.74
C ALA A 15 -3.77 14.76 -35.90
N ALA A 16 -4.47 13.70 -35.48
CA ALA A 16 -5.93 13.57 -35.66
C ALA A 16 -6.75 13.64 -34.35
N GLY A 17 -6.11 13.88 -33.22
CA GLY A 17 -6.70 13.66 -31.90
C GLY A 17 -7.08 14.90 -31.08
N THR A 18 -7.05 16.12 -31.63
CA THR A 18 -7.58 17.28 -30.89
C THR A 18 -9.07 17.46 -31.19
N ARG A 19 -9.90 16.66 -30.53
CA ARG A 19 -11.29 17.04 -30.24
C ARG A 19 -11.37 17.45 -28.77
N LEU A 20 -11.74 18.70 -28.60
CA LEU A 20 -12.00 19.42 -27.36
C LEU A 20 -12.88 18.60 -26.41
N SER A 21 -12.43 18.37 -25.18
CA SER A 21 -13.32 18.36 -24.02
C SER A 21 -12.52 18.83 -22.81
N MET A 22 -12.46 20.15 -22.66
CA MET A 22 -12.28 20.76 -21.34
C MET A 22 -13.56 20.45 -20.56
N ALA A 23 -13.49 19.38 -19.78
CA ALA A 23 -14.29 19.20 -18.60
C ALA A 23 -13.36 18.53 -17.59
N ASP A 24 -12.43 19.31 -17.05
CA ASP A 24 -11.85 18.98 -15.74
C ASP A 24 -13.00 19.07 -14.74
N SER A 25 -13.82 18.03 -14.69
CA SER A 25 -14.53 17.70 -13.47
C SER A 25 -13.43 17.34 -12.49
N ILE A 26 -13.01 18.33 -11.70
CA ILE A 26 -12.29 18.08 -10.46
C ILE A 26 -13.25 17.20 -9.66
N ASN A 27 -13.10 15.88 -9.77
CA ASN A 27 -13.64 14.96 -8.78
C ASN A 27 -12.85 15.32 -7.52
N MET A 28 -13.37 16.29 -6.78
CA MET A 28 -13.05 16.43 -5.38
C MET A 28 -13.55 15.11 -4.80
N ALA A 29 -12.66 14.12 -4.75
CA ALA A 29 -12.88 12.94 -3.95
C ALA A 29 -13.30 13.49 -2.60
N GLU A 30 -14.57 13.26 -2.22
CA GLU A 30 -15.01 13.49 -0.86
C GLU A 30 -13.94 12.89 0.04
N PRO A 31 -13.52 13.60 1.11
CA PRO A 31 -12.68 12.99 2.12
C PRO A 31 -13.40 11.70 2.52
N GLN A 32 -12.86 10.56 2.09
CA GLN A 32 -13.44 9.27 2.38
C GLN A 32 -13.50 9.22 3.90
N GLU A 33 -14.71 9.31 4.45
CA GLU A 33 -14.92 9.29 5.89
C GLU A 33 -14.15 8.08 6.41
N ALA A 34 -13.21 8.34 7.34
CA ALA A 34 -12.46 7.27 7.95
C ALA A 34 -13.48 6.27 8.48
N ALA A 35 -13.53 5.07 7.88
CA ALA A 35 -14.36 4.00 8.39
C ALA A 35 -14.08 3.91 9.88
N GLY A 36 -15.14 3.86 10.70
CA GLY A 36 -15.04 3.91 12.15
C GLY A 36 -14.04 2.89 12.71
N PRO A 37 -13.71 2.96 14.00
CA PRO A 37 -12.62 2.17 14.59
C PRO A 37 -12.64 0.70 14.18
N HIS A 38 -11.58 0.25 13.51
CA HIS A 38 -11.48 -1.08 12.92
C HIS A 38 -10.80 -2.04 13.90
N LYS A 39 -11.38 -3.21 14.14
CA LYS A 39 -10.80 -4.20 15.07
C LYS A 39 -10.08 -5.29 14.30
N VAL A 40 -8.82 -5.51 14.64
CA VAL A 40 -7.97 -6.56 14.03
C VAL A 40 -7.32 -7.42 15.09
N THR A 41 -6.98 -8.66 14.73
CA THR A 41 -6.05 -9.48 15.48
C THR A 41 -4.64 -9.19 14.98
N VAL A 42 -3.77 -8.69 15.85
CA VAL A 42 -2.35 -8.52 15.54
C VAL A 42 -1.61 -9.76 16.01
N ILE A 43 -0.78 -10.34 15.14
CA ILE A 43 0.10 -11.47 15.43
C ILE A 43 1.54 -11.00 15.28
N LEU A 44 2.33 -11.09 16.35
CA LEU A 44 3.75 -10.74 16.36
C LEU A 44 4.60 -12.01 16.38
N GLN A 45 5.47 -12.14 15.39
CA GLN A 45 6.42 -13.24 15.24
C GLN A 45 7.84 -12.76 15.56
N GLU A 46 8.58 -13.55 16.33
CA GLU A 46 9.99 -13.33 16.63
C GLU A 46 10.78 -14.61 16.38
N ARG A 47 11.82 -14.51 15.55
CA ARG A 47 12.76 -15.60 15.35
C ARG A 47 13.75 -15.66 16.50
N GLN A 48 13.83 -16.81 17.14
CA GLN A 48 14.79 -17.08 18.20
C GLN A 48 16.14 -17.52 17.61
N PRO A 49 17.25 -17.42 18.37
CA PRO A 49 18.58 -17.81 17.90
C PRO A 49 18.72 -19.26 17.43
N ASP A 50 17.85 -20.15 17.91
CA ASP A 50 17.80 -21.56 17.52
C ASP A 50 16.98 -21.82 16.24
N GLY A 51 16.41 -20.77 15.64
CA GLY A 51 15.57 -20.84 14.45
C GLY A 51 14.09 -21.10 14.72
N GLN A 52 13.67 -21.24 15.98
CA GLN A 52 12.25 -21.34 16.33
C GLN A 52 11.56 -19.98 16.18
N VAL A 53 10.24 -20.00 15.93
CA VAL A 53 9.42 -18.78 15.85
C VAL A 53 8.51 -18.72 17.07
N ALA A 54 8.74 -17.74 17.93
CA ALA A 54 7.81 -17.39 19.00
C ALA A 54 6.71 -16.48 18.43
N SER A 55 5.46 -16.67 18.87
CA SER A 55 4.32 -15.86 18.43
C SER A 55 3.50 -15.35 19.62
N ALA A 56 3.05 -14.11 19.54
CA ALA A 56 2.08 -13.51 20.46
C ALA A 56 0.95 -12.86 19.67
N SER A 57 -0.26 -12.81 20.21
CA SER A 57 -1.39 -12.13 19.56
C SER A 57 -2.25 -11.34 20.53
N HIS A 58 -2.83 -10.24 20.02
CA HIS A 58 -3.79 -9.41 20.73
C HIS A 58 -4.79 -8.78 19.77
N ILE A 59 -5.95 -8.36 20.29
CA ILE A 59 -6.93 -7.59 19.52
C ILE A 59 -6.58 -6.11 19.65
N GLU A 60 -6.50 -5.42 18.53
CA GLU A 60 -6.24 -3.98 18.47
C GLU A 60 -7.41 -3.26 17.82
N THR A 61 -7.75 -2.09 18.38
CA THR A 61 -8.74 -1.18 17.77
C THR A 61 -7.97 -0.05 17.10
N ILE A 62 -8.03 0.00 15.78
CA ILE A 62 -7.38 1.00 14.93
C ILE A 62 -8.28 2.23 14.89
N TRP A 63 -7.89 3.27 15.63
CA TRP A 63 -8.57 4.57 15.60
C TRP A 63 -8.09 5.45 14.44
N ALA A 64 -6.80 5.40 14.15
CA ALA A 64 -6.16 6.05 13.03
C ALA A 64 -5.13 5.09 12.43
N MET A 65 -5.17 4.93 11.11
CA MET A 65 -4.29 3.99 10.41
C MET A 65 -2.82 4.43 10.49
N GLU A 66 -2.55 5.74 10.52
CA GLU A 66 -1.20 6.30 10.68
C GLU A 66 -0.57 5.91 12.03
N ASP A 67 -1.31 6.11 13.13
CA ASP A 67 -0.85 5.74 14.48
C ASP A 67 -0.59 4.24 14.59
N PHE A 68 -1.45 3.43 13.98
CA PHE A 68 -1.28 1.97 13.95
C PHE A 68 0.03 1.58 13.25
N TRP A 69 0.32 2.10 12.05
CA TRP A 69 1.56 1.78 11.36
C TRP A 69 2.80 2.33 12.08
N ALA A 70 2.69 3.50 12.69
CA ALA A 70 3.77 4.09 13.49
C ALA A 70 4.13 3.20 14.70
N ALA A 71 3.14 2.61 15.37
CA ALA A 71 3.36 1.69 16.49
C ALA A 71 4.15 0.43 16.08
N TYR A 72 4.06 0.01 14.82
CA TYR A 72 4.72 -1.19 14.28
C TYR A 72 5.88 -0.86 13.33
N GLN A 73 6.45 0.35 13.38
CA GLN A 73 7.52 0.77 12.47
C GLN A 73 8.79 -0.11 12.54
N ASP A 74 9.05 -0.72 13.70
CA ASP A 74 10.21 -1.60 13.94
C ASP A 74 9.92 -3.07 13.58
N TYR A 75 8.73 -3.33 13.03
CA TYR A 75 8.31 -4.64 12.56
C TYR A 75 8.20 -4.67 11.03
N ARG A 76 8.30 -5.87 10.47
CA ARG A 76 8.08 -6.14 9.05
C ARG A 76 6.70 -6.76 8.89
N LEU A 77 5.85 -6.17 8.04
CA LEU A 77 4.58 -6.79 7.66
C LEU A 77 4.87 -8.10 6.90
N VAL A 78 4.23 -9.18 7.34
CA VAL A 78 4.31 -10.52 6.72
C VAL A 78 3.08 -10.77 5.86
N ASP A 79 1.90 -10.56 6.44
CA ASP A 79 0.61 -10.75 5.77
C ASP A 79 -0.47 -9.89 6.44
N MET A 80 -1.53 -9.58 5.70
CA MET A 80 -2.68 -8.83 6.20
C MET A 80 -3.95 -9.19 5.43
N ASN A 81 -5.04 -9.35 6.17
CA ASN A 81 -6.41 -9.36 5.65
C ASN A 81 -7.30 -8.46 6.52
N GLU A 82 -8.62 -8.49 6.28
CA GLU A 82 -9.58 -7.63 7.00
C GLU A 82 -9.62 -7.89 8.51
N GLU A 83 -9.32 -9.11 8.96
CA GLU A 83 -9.44 -9.51 10.37
C GLU A 83 -8.09 -9.62 11.09
N THR A 84 -7.00 -9.87 10.35
CA THR A 84 -5.69 -10.23 10.93
C THR A 84 -4.54 -9.51 10.25
N ILE A 85 -3.57 -9.07 11.06
CA ILE A 85 -2.30 -8.48 10.61
C ILE A 85 -1.15 -9.25 11.26
N ILE A 86 -0.23 -9.75 10.43
CA ILE A 86 0.92 -10.55 10.89
C ILE A 86 2.19 -9.74 10.70
N PHE A 87 2.92 -9.54 11.78
CA PHE A 87 4.22 -8.87 11.80
C PHE A 87 5.34 -9.82 12.22
N GLU A 88 6.53 -9.63 11.66
CA GLU A 88 7.78 -10.22 12.15
C GLU A 88 8.68 -9.11 12.69
N LYS A 89 9.26 -9.30 13.89
CA LYS A 89 10.22 -8.36 14.47
C LYS A 89 11.45 -8.23 13.57
N LYS A 90 11.87 -7.01 13.23
CA LYS A 90 13.11 -6.79 12.47
C LYS A 90 14.30 -7.23 13.32
N GLU A 91 15.25 -7.93 12.70
CA GLU A 91 16.52 -8.22 13.36
C GLU A 91 17.26 -6.90 13.64
N GLN A 92 17.70 -6.71 14.88
CA GLN A 92 18.57 -5.58 15.22
C GLN A 92 20.00 -5.98 14.87
N HIS A 93 20.56 -5.39 13.81
CA HIS A 93 21.97 -5.53 13.44
C HIS A 93 22.79 -4.38 14.04
#